data_AF-A0A7X0QQ17-F1
#
_entry.id   AF-A0A7X0QQ17-F1
#
_cell.length_a   1.000
_cell.length_b   1.000
_cell.length_c   1.000
_cell.angle_alpha   90.00
_cell.angle_beta   90.00
_cell.angle_gamma   90.00
#
_symmetry.space_group_name_H-M   'P 1'
#
loop_
_entity.id
_entity.type
_entity.pdbx_description
1 polymer ?
#
loop_
_entity_poly.entity_id
_entity_poly.type
_entity_poly.pdbx_seq_one_letter_code
_entity_poly.pdbx_strand_id
1 'polypeptide(L)'
;MRHELSRALAGLDRGLRHEHWHGKTFAAFWDWFNASSMEIEAQAAEAELGPVRAALRDLRASADDAGYAVPAERLGEIIEPPM
;
A
#
# COMPACT_ATOMS: atom_id res chain seq x y z
N MET A 1 0.05 -9.56 17.51
CA MET A 1 -0.59 -9.62 16.18
C MET A 1 -0.49 -11.04 15.70
N ARG A 2 -1.61 -11.62 15.23
CA ARG A 2 -1.65 -12.99 14.71
C ARG A 2 -0.86 -13.14 13.41
N HIS A 3 -0.52 -14.38 13.09
CA HIS A 3 0.36 -14.70 11.97
C HIS A 3 -0.22 -14.32 10.60
N GLU A 4 -1.54 -14.45 10.44
CA GLU A 4 -2.24 -14.13 9.19
C GLU A 4 -2.15 -12.64 8.85
N LEU A 5 -2.33 -11.77 9.85
CA LEU A 5 -2.22 -10.31 9.67
C LEU A 5 -0.78 -9.91 9.35
N SER A 6 0.21 -10.50 10.04
CA SER A 6 1.62 -10.26 9.72
C SER A 6 1.97 -10.70 8.29
N ARG A 7 1.43 -11.84 7.83
CA ARG A 7 1.58 -12.28 6.44
C ARG A 7 0.90 -11.33 5.45
N ALA A 8 -0.28 -10.82 5.78
CA ALA A 8 -1.01 -9.90 4.92
C ALA A 8 -0.27 -8.57 4.77
N LEU A 9 0.24 -8.01 5.87
CA LEU A 9 1.09 -6.82 5.87
C LEU A 9 2.37 -7.02 5.06
N ALA A 10 3.05 -8.16 5.22
CA ALA A 10 4.22 -8.51 4.40
C ALA A 10 3.86 -8.76 2.92
N GLY A 11 2.61 -9.13 2.62
CA GLY A 11 2.07 -9.22 1.27
C GLY A 11 1.91 -7.84 0.65
N LEU A 12 1.29 -6.91 1.40
CA LEU A 12 1.10 -5.51 1.01
C LEU A 12 2.45 -4.83 0.75
N ASP A 13 3.41 -4.98 1.67
CA ASP A 13 4.77 -4.46 1.53
C ASP A 13 5.45 -4.93 0.23
N ARG A 14 5.43 -6.23 -0.05
CA ARG A 14 5.98 -6.77 -1.30
C ARG A 14 5.23 -6.27 -2.54
N GLY A 15 3.95 -5.96 -2.40
CA GLY A 15 3.13 -5.38 -3.46
C GLY A 15 3.52 -3.95 -3.82
N LEU A 16 4.22 -3.21 -2.94
CA LEU A 16 4.67 -1.83 -3.20
C LEU A 16 5.75 -1.69 -4.29
N ARG A 17 6.42 -2.80 -4.63
CA ARG A 17 7.50 -2.84 -5.63
C ARG A 17 7.06 -2.23 -6.97
N HIS A 18 7.82 -1.24 -7.45
CA HIS A 18 7.52 -0.48 -8.67
C HIS A 18 7.30 -1.36 -9.90
N GLU A 19 8.00 -2.49 -9.97
CA GLU A 19 7.91 -3.44 -11.07
C GLU A 19 6.49 -3.98 -11.28
N HIS A 20 5.68 -4.06 -10.22
CA HIS A 20 4.27 -4.48 -10.32
C HIS A 20 3.34 -3.40 -10.88
N TRP A 21 3.79 -2.14 -10.86
CA TRP A 21 2.98 -0.97 -11.16
C TRP A 21 3.33 -0.30 -12.48
N HIS A 22 4.41 -0.73 -13.15
CA HIS A 22 4.73 -0.26 -14.49
C HIS A 22 3.57 -0.46 -15.47
N GLY A 23 3.26 0.58 -16.24
CA GLY A 23 2.12 0.59 -17.17
C GLY A 23 0.76 0.76 -16.50
N LYS A 24 0.69 0.94 -15.17
CA LYS A 24 -0.53 1.31 -14.43
C LYS A 24 -0.45 2.77 -14.01
N THR A 25 -1.59 3.35 -13.64
CA THR A 25 -1.65 4.73 -13.15
C THR A 25 -1.30 4.81 -11.66
N PHE A 26 -0.84 5.98 -11.21
CA PHE A 26 -0.71 6.28 -9.77
C PHE A 26 -2.04 6.12 -9.02
N ALA A 27 -3.18 6.44 -9.66
CA ALA A 27 -4.51 6.20 -9.11
C ALA A 27 -4.75 4.70 -8.86
N ALA A 28 -4.44 3.84 -9.83
CA ALA A 28 -4.62 2.39 -9.69
C ALA A 28 -3.78 1.79 -8.55
N PHE A 29 -2.58 2.33 -8.32
CA PHE A 29 -1.77 1.99 -7.15
C PHE A 29 -2.49 2.33 -5.84
N TRP A 30 -2.97 3.56 -5.69
CA TRP A 30 -3.63 3.99 -4.47
C TRP A 30 -4.96 3.29 -4.23
N ASP A 31 -5.73 3.00 -5.27
CA ASP A 31 -6.97 2.23 -5.18
C ASP A 31 -6.70 0.84 -4.61
N TRP A 32 -5.69 0.14 -5.12
CA TRP A 32 -5.28 -1.16 -4.60
C TRP A 32 -4.74 -1.08 -3.17
N PHE A 33 -3.87 -0.11 -2.88
CA PHE A 33 -3.25 0.02 -1.56
C PHE A 33 -4.31 0.28 -0.48
N ASN A 34 -5.26 1.18 -0.77
CA ASN A 34 -6.34 1.51 0.14
C ASN A 34 -7.31 0.34 0.33
N ALA A 35 -7.70 -0.34 -0.75
CA ALA A 35 -8.54 -1.54 -0.68
C ALA A 35 -7.87 -2.64 0.17
N SER A 36 -6.59 -2.93 -0.09
CA SER A 36 -5.82 -3.92 0.66
C SER A 36 -5.69 -3.54 2.14
N SER A 37 -5.48 -2.26 2.44
CA SER A 37 -5.40 -1.75 3.82
C SER A 37 -6.73 -1.95 4.57
N MET A 38 -7.85 -1.64 3.92
CA MET A 38 -9.20 -1.85 4.48
C MET A 38 -9.47 -3.33 4.74
N GLU A 39 -9.09 -4.22 3.84
CA GLU A 39 -9.25 -5.67 4.00
C GLU A 39 -8.41 -6.22 5.16
N ILE A 40 -7.21 -5.69 5.37
CA ILE A 40 -6.35 -6.06 6.51
C ILE A 40 -6.96 -5.56 7.83
N GLU A 41 -7.43 -4.31 7.88
CA GLU A 41 -8.12 -3.79 9.07
C GLU A 41 -9.38 -4.58 9.40
N ALA A 42 -10.16 -4.98 8.39
CA ALA A 42 -11.39 -5.76 8.56
C ALA A 42 -11.15 -7.16 9.17
N GLN A 43 -9.95 -7.72 9.00
CA GLN A 43 -9.56 -9.02 9.58
C GLN A 43 -9.02 -8.91 11.02
N ALA A 44 -8.66 -7.70 11.46
CA ALA A 44 -8.04 -7.48 12.75
C ALA A 44 -9.07 -7.51 13.89
N ALA A 45 -8.72 -8.16 14.99
CA ALA A 45 -9.48 -8.00 16.23
C ALA A 45 -9.24 -6.60 16.81
N GLU A 46 -10.15 -6.10 17.66
CA GLU A 46 -10.05 -4.76 18.24
C GLU A 46 -8.70 -4.50 18.94
N ALA A 47 -8.19 -5.48 19.70
CA ALA A 47 -6.89 -5.40 20.37
C ALA A 47 -5.69 -5.36 19.40
N GLU A 48 -5.88 -5.75 18.14
CA GLU A 48 -4.86 -5.78 17.09
C GLU A 48 -4.90 -4.53 16.19
N LEU A 49 -5.98 -3.75 16.21
CA LEU A 49 -6.17 -2.58 15.33
C LEU A 49 -5.08 -1.52 15.51
N GLY A 50 -4.65 -1.26 16.75
CA GLY A 50 -3.59 -0.28 17.02
C GLY A 50 -2.27 -0.65 16.30
N PRO A 51 -1.71 -1.84 16.55
CA PRO A 51 -0.54 -2.34 15.83
C PRO A 51 -0.72 -2.42 14.30
N VAL A 52 -1.89 -2.86 13.81
CA VAL A 52 -2.16 -2.97 12.36
C VAL A 52 -2.14 -1.58 11.71
N ARG A 53 -2.84 -0.60 12.29
CA ARG A 53 -2.86 0.77 11.78
C ARG A 53 -1.49 1.45 11.81
N ALA A 54 -0.67 1.13 12.81
CA ALA A 54 0.70 1.60 12.84
C ALA A 54 1.50 1.04 11.65
N ALA A 55 1.44 -0.27 11.41
CA ALA A 55 2.11 -0.90 10.27
C ALA A 55 1.61 -0.37 8.91
N LEU A 56 0.30 -0.19 8.73
CA LEU A 56 -0.27 0.35 7.48
C LEU A 56 0.19 1.80 7.23
N ARG A 57 0.34 2.61 8.28
CA ARG A 57 0.90 3.96 8.19
C ARG A 57 2.38 3.95 7.79
N ASP A 58 3.17 3.02 8.31
CA ASP A 58 4.58 2.89 7.93
C ASP A 58 4.73 2.46 6.47
N LEU A 59 3.87 1.56 6.00
CA LEU A 59 3.80 1.17 4.58
C LEU A 59 3.36 2.32 3.68
N ARG A 60 2.42 3.15 4.15
CA ARG A 60 2.02 4.37 3.45
C ARG A 60 3.19 5.33 3.30
N ALA A 61 3.93 5.59 4.38
CA ALA A 61 5.13 6.42 4.33
C ALA A 61 6.18 5.85 3.37
N SER A 62 6.36 4.53 3.36
CA SER A 62 7.27 3.86 2.42
C SER A 62 6.84 4.05 0.95
N ALA A 63 5.54 4.01 0.66
CA ALA A 63 5.02 4.33 -0.67
C ALA A 63 5.22 5.81 -1.04
N ASP A 64 5.05 6.71 -0.08
CA ASP A 64 5.29 8.14 -0.28
C ASP A 64 6.79 8.39 -0.60
N ASP A 65 7.71 7.78 0.16
CA ASP A 65 9.17 7.85 -0.07
C ASP A 65 9.59 7.21 -1.40
N ALA A 66 8.86 6.19 -1.86
CA ALA A 66 9.03 5.57 -3.17
C ALA A 66 8.48 6.45 -4.33
N GLY A 67 7.87 7.60 -4.03
CA GLY A 67 7.43 8.55 -5.04
C GLY A 67 6.01 8.33 -5.57
N TYR A 68 5.20 7.51 -4.89
CA TYR A 68 3.77 7.35 -5.24
C TYR A 68 2.90 8.52 -4.75
N ALA A 69 3.40 9.35 -3.82
CA ALA A 69 2.76 10.58 -3.36
C ALA A 69 2.88 11.71 -4.40
N VAL A 70 2.12 11.59 -5.47
CA VAL A 70 2.06 12.59 -6.54
C VAL A 70 0.90 13.58 -6.34
N PRO A 71 0.99 14.82 -6.86
CA PRO A 71 -0.13 15.75 -6.95
C PRO A 71 -1.35 15.13 -7.65
N ALA A 72 -2.55 15.60 -7.31
CA ALA A 72 -3.81 15.02 -7.78
C ALA A 72 -3.93 15.00 -9.31
N GLU A 73 -3.43 16.03 -9.98
CA GLU A 73 -3.38 16.16 -11.43
C GLU A 73 -2.54 15.07 -12.11
N ARG A 74 -1.59 14.46 -11.38
CA ARG A 74 -0.70 13.40 -11.87
C ARG A 74 -1.21 12.00 -11.56
N LEU A 75 -2.32 11.85 -10.83
CA LEU A 75 -2.85 10.52 -10.47
C LEU A 75 -3.20 9.68 -11.70
N GLY A 76 -3.57 10.32 -12.81
CA GLY A 76 -3.84 9.65 -14.08
C GLY A 76 -2.60 9.29 -14.91
N GLU A 77 -1.40 9.74 -14.52
CA GLU A 77 -0.16 9.43 -15.23
C GLU A 77 0.22 7.96 -15.07
N ILE A 78 0.83 7.41 -16.12
CA ILE A 78 1.37 6.06 -16.12
C ILE A 78 2.71 6.04 -15.38
N ILE A 79 2.88 5.02 -14.55
CA ILE A 79 4.14 4.75 -13.86
C ILE A 79 5.09 4.11 -14.87
N GLU A 80 6.14 4.83 -15.22
CA GLU A 80 7.18 4.38 -16.13
C GLU A 80 8.24 3.51 -15.42
N PRO A 81 8.89 2.57 -16.12
CA PRO A 81 10.06 1.89 -15.60
C PRO A 81 11.25 2.85 -15.46
N PRO A 82 12.18 2.60 -14.51
CA PRO A 82 13.44 3.33 -14.46
C PRO A 82 14.20 3.13 -15.78
N MET A 83 14.69 4.23 -16.35
CA MET A 83 15.50 4.24 -17.58
C MET A 83 16.88 3.62 -17.38
#